data_AF-A0A0S8GQV7-F1
#
_entry.id   AF-A0A0S8GQV7-F1
#
_cell.length_a   1.000
_cell.length_b   1.000
_cell.length_c   1.000
_cell.angle_alpha   90.00
_cell.angle_beta   90.00
_cell.angle_gamma   90.00
#
_symmetry.space_group_name_H-M   'P 1'
#
loop_
_entity.id
_entity.type
_entity.pdbx_description
1 polymer ?
#
loop_
_entity_poly.entity_id
_entity_poly.type
_entity_poly.pdbx_seq_one_letter_code
_entity_poly.pdbx_strand_id
1 'polypeptide(L)'
;MKDKKNNFNKSTICHVNTTFIHKAASARRTFSIIKALSKNNYRVIQVTGRDFEPHRDWDLSDIKFVSIPYLVKYINPINDIIAFFKLWKFFRNLKPQLV
;
A
#
# COMPACT_ATOMS: atom_id res chain seq x y z
N MET A 1 4.84 25.36 26.14
CA MET A 1 5.12 23.91 26.06
C MET A 1 5.68 23.61 24.69
N LYS A 2 6.98 23.31 24.59
CA LYS A 2 7.60 22.86 23.33
C LYS A 2 7.32 21.37 23.19
N ASP A 3 6.45 21.01 22.26
CA ASP A 3 6.22 19.60 21.92
C ASP A 3 7.54 18.97 21.47
N LYS A 4 8.01 18.04 22.29
CA LYS A 4 9.12 17.15 21.95
C LYS A 4 8.73 16.44 20.66
N LYS A 5 9.41 16.78 19.56
CA LYS A 5 9.48 15.94 18.36
C LYS A 5 10.05 14.59 18.80
N ASN A 6 9.17 13.69 19.22
CA ASN A 6 9.50 12.30 19.37
C ASN A 6 9.85 11.79 17.97
N ASN A 7 11.13 11.59 17.72
CA ASN A 7 11.66 10.79 16.63
C ASN A 7 11.33 9.30 16.87
N PHE A 8 10.06 8.97 17.10
CA PHE A 8 9.61 7.60 16.95
C PHE A 8 9.68 7.30 15.46
N ASN A 9 10.58 6.37 15.12
CA ASN A 9 10.71 5.80 13.79
C ASN A 9 9.29 5.38 13.35
N LYS A 10 8.70 6.08 12.37
CA LYS A 10 7.28 5.88 12.01
C LYS A 10 7.04 4.41 11.72
N SER A 11 6.11 3.79 12.42
CA SER A 11 5.69 2.42 12.12
C SER A 11 5.24 2.35 10.65
N THR A 12 5.80 1.39 9.93
CA THR A 12 5.52 1.16 8.52
C THR A 12 4.39 0.16 8.38
N ILE A 13 3.30 0.60 7.77
CA ILE A 13 2.16 -0.23 7.42
C ILE A 13 2.18 -0.42 5.91
N CYS A 14 2.23 -1.67 5.48
CA CYS A 14 2.00 -2.03 4.10
C CYS A 14 0.54 -2.41 3.94
N HIS A 15 -0.10 -2.03 2.84
CA HIS A 15 -1.41 -2.57 2.46
C HIS A 15 -1.30 -3.12 1.04
N VAL A 16 -1.89 -4.28 0.79
CA VAL A 16 -1.74 -5.01 -0.48
C VAL A 16 -3.09 -5.28 -1.09
N ASN A 17 -3.27 -4.94 -2.36
CA ASN A 17 -4.45 -5.31 -3.14
C ASN A 17 -4.08 -5.65 -4.57
N THR A 18 -4.90 -6.45 -5.23
CA THR A 18 -4.67 -6.83 -6.64
C THR A 18 -5.01 -5.71 -7.61
N THR A 19 -5.89 -4.78 -7.20
CA THR A 19 -6.34 -3.66 -8.03
C THR A 19 -6.58 -2.43 -7.16
N PHE A 20 -6.31 -1.24 -7.71
CA PHE A 20 -6.63 0.04 -7.07
C PHE A 20 -7.28 0.98 -8.10
N ILE A 21 -8.54 0.67 -8.43
CA ILE A 21 -9.36 1.41 -9.39
C ILE A 21 -10.43 2.19 -8.64
N HIS A 22 -10.47 3.51 -8.77
CA HIS A 22 -11.37 4.40 -8.00
C HIS A 22 -12.86 4.09 -8.16
N LYS A 23 -13.26 3.49 -9.28
CA LYS A 23 -14.65 3.07 -9.53
C LYS A 23 -15.08 1.94 -8.57
N ALA A 24 -14.14 1.12 -8.11
CA ALA A 24 -14.39 0.02 -7.18
C ALA A 24 -14.59 0.55 -5.74
N ALA A 25 -15.63 0.05 -5.06
CA ALA A 25 -15.90 0.40 -3.66
C ALA A 25 -14.73 0.05 -2.72
N SER A 26 -14.03 -1.05 -3.01
CA SER A 26 -12.84 -1.48 -2.27
C SER A 26 -11.72 -0.43 -2.33
N ALA A 27 -11.45 0.16 -3.50
CA ALA A 27 -10.41 1.17 -3.64
C ALA A 27 -10.73 2.44 -2.85
N ARG A 28 -12.00 2.89 -2.86
CA ARG A 28 -12.44 4.06 -2.06
C ARG A 28 -12.22 3.82 -0.57
N ARG A 29 -12.63 2.64 -0.06
CA ARG A 29 -12.43 2.27 1.34
C ARG A 29 -10.95 2.17 1.69
N THR A 30 -10.16 1.51 0.85
CA THR A 30 -8.71 1.41 1.03
C THR A 30 -8.09 2.81 1.10
N PHE A 31 -8.42 3.71 0.16
CA PHE A 31 -7.93 5.09 0.15
C PHE A 31 -8.22 5.81 1.47
N SER A 32 -9.47 5.77 1.95
CA SER A 32 -9.84 6.40 3.23
C SER A 32 -9.01 5.87 4.41
N ILE A 33 -8.79 4.55 4.47
CA ILE A 33 -8.00 3.91 5.54
C ILE A 33 -6.53 4.34 5.44
N ILE A 34 -5.90 4.18 4.28
CA ILE A 34 -4.46 4.46 4.12
C ILE A 34 -4.16 5.96 4.30
N LYS A 35 -5.07 6.85 3.90
CA LYS A 35 -4.91 8.29 4.13
C LYS A 35 -5.07 8.65 5.61
N ALA A 36 -6.03 8.03 6.31
CA ALA A 36 -6.17 8.22 7.75
C ALA A 36 -4.91 7.75 8.50
N LEU A 37 -4.34 6.59 8.13
CA LEU A 37 -3.09 6.09 8.71
C LEU A 37 -1.91 7.04 8.44
N SER A 38 -1.77 7.52 7.21
CA SER A 38 -0.70 8.47 6.87
C SER A 38 -0.77 9.76 7.69
N LYS A 39 -1.99 10.29 7.91
CA LYS A 39 -2.24 11.44 8.80
C LYS A 39 -1.93 11.16 10.27
N ASN A 40 -2.07 9.92 10.73
CA ASN A 40 -1.78 9.49 12.10
C ASN A 40 -0.33 9.04 12.32
N ASN A 41 0.61 9.66 11.60
CA ASN A 41 2.05 9.46 11.78
C ASN A 41 2.57 8.04 11.44
N TYR A 42 1.83 7.26 10.65
CA TYR A 42 2.33 6.01 10.07
C TYR A 42 3.01 6.26 8.73
N ARG A 43 4.04 5.46 8.43
CA ARG A 43 4.60 5.39 7.06
C ARG A 43 3.76 4.38 6.28
N VAL A 44 2.96 4.84 5.33
CA VAL A 44 2.06 3.96 4.58
C VAL A 44 2.63 3.63 3.20
N ILE A 45 2.63 2.34 2.88
CA ILE A 45 3.02 1.81 1.58
C ILE A 45 1.86 1.02 1.02
N GLN A 46 1.37 1.41 -0.15
CA GLN A 46 0.32 0.69 -0.87
C GLN A 46 0.96 -0.13 -2.00
N VAL A 47 0.90 -1.45 -1.90
CA VAL A 47 1.27 -2.35 -2.98
C VAL A 47 0.03 -2.68 -3.79
N THR A 48 0.12 -2.55 -5.10
CA THR A 48 -0.99 -2.87 -6.00
C THR A 48 -0.54 -3.66 -7.21
N GLY A 49 -1.49 -4.27 -7.92
CA GLY A 49 -1.26 -4.96 -9.18
C GLY A 49 -0.93 -4.01 -10.33
N ARG A 50 -1.15 -4.51 -11.54
CA ARG A 50 -1.06 -3.69 -12.77
C ARG A 50 -2.22 -2.70 -12.91
N ASP A 51 -3.37 -3.03 -12.31
CA ASP A 51 -4.61 -2.27 -12.45
C ASP A 51 -4.62 -1.11 -11.43
N PHE A 52 -4.06 0.04 -11.84
CA PHE A 52 -3.91 1.23 -11.02
C PHE A 52 -4.56 2.45 -11.69
N GLU A 53 -5.69 2.89 -11.15
CA GLU A 53 -6.45 4.04 -11.66
C GLU A 53 -7.08 4.81 -10.47
N PRO A 54 -6.28 5.54 -9.68
CA PRO A 54 -6.79 6.34 -8.57
C PRO A 54 -7.70 7.48 -9.06
N HIS A 55 -8.53 8.01 -8.16
CA HIS A 55 -9.35 9.19 -8.49
C HIS A 55 -8.43 10.41 -8.63
N ARG A 56 -8.76 11.32 -9.54
CA ARG A 56 -7.95 12.54 -9.77
C ARG A 56 -7.88 13.44 -8.53
N ASP A 57 -8.94 13.45 -7.73
CA ASP A 57 -9.04 14.26 -6.52
C ASP A 57 -8.44 13.58 -5.27
N TRP A 58 -7.87 12.38 -5.39
CA TRP A 58 -7.21 11.71 -4.28
C TRP A 58 -5.80 12.25 -4.09
N ASP A 59 -5.55 12.85 -2.94
CA ASP A 59 -4.21 13.25 -2.54
C ASP A 59 -3.39 12.03 -2.05
N LEU A 60 -2.44 11.63 -2.90
CA LEU A 60 -1.56 10.48 -2.71
C LEU A 60 -0.14 10.84 -2.28
N SER A 61 0.19 12.12 -2.07
CA SER A 61 1.58 12.58 -1.84
C SER A 61 2.27 11.88 -0.68
N ASP A 62 1.51 11.54 0.35
CA ASP A 62 2.01 11.00 1.62
C ASP A 62 1.95 9.47 1.68
N ILE A 63 1.67 8.81 0.56
CA ILE A 63 1.53 7.36 0.45
C ILE A 63 2.47 6.88 -0.64
N LYS A 64 3.37 5.94 -0.29
CA LYS A 64 4.25 5.34 -1.29
C LYS A 64 3.51 4.21 -2.01
N PHE A 65 3.32 4.34 -3.32
CA PHE A 65 2.77 3.29 -4.15
C PHE A 65 3.87 2.41 -4.75
N VAL A 66 3.64 1.10 -4.77
CA VAL A 66 4.51 0.10 -5.40
C VAL A 66 3.64 -0.80 -6.27
N SER A 67 3.95 -0.91 -7.56
CA SER A 67 3.27 -1.84 -8.43
C SER A 67 4.02 -3.18 -8.52
N ILE A 68 3.28 -4.27 -8.35
CA ILE A 68 3.71 -5.65 -8.64
C ILE A 68 2.76 -6.18 -9.72
N PRO A 69 3.11 -6.12 -11.02
CA PRO A 69 2.19 -6.43 -12.11
C PRO A 69 1.60 -7.84 -12.12
N TYR A 70 2.28 -8.78 -11.45
CA TYR A 70 1.88 -10.18 -11.31
C TYR A 70 0.81 -10.38 -10.23
N LEU A 71 0.55 -9.38 -9.40
CA LEU A 71 -0.51 -9.41 -8.39
C LEU A 71 -1.85 -9.16 -9.09
N VAL A 72 -2.49 -10.23 -9.56
CA VAL A 72 -3.69 -10.17 -10.41
C VAL A 72 -4.96 -10.53 -9.64
N LYS A 73 -6.11 -10.02 -10.10
CA LYS A 73 -7.41 -10.26 -9.44
C LYS A 73 -7.89 -11.71 -9.53
N TYR A 74 -7.61 -12.37 -10.65
CA TYR A 74 -8.03 -13.73 -10.93
C TYR A 74 -6.85 -14.67 -10.79
N ILE A 75 -7.09 -15.83 -10.18
CA ILE A 75 -6.07 -16.86 -9.93
C ILE A 75 -5.36 -17.19 -11.24
N ASN A 76 -4.03 -17.10 -11.21
CA ASN A 76 -3.16 -17.50 -12.29
C ASN A 76 -1.90 -18.08 -11.63
N PRO A 77 -1.71 -19.42 -11.63
CA PRO A 77 -0.67 -20.06 -10.85
C PRO A 77 0.74 -19.51 -11.09
N ILE A 78 1.07 -19.19 -12.34
CA ILE A 78 2.38 -18.64 -12.71
C ILE A 78 2.54 -17.24 -12.12
N ASN A 79 1.55 -16.36 -12.32
CA ASN A 79 1.58 -15.01 -11.79
C ASN A 79 1.55 -15.00 -10.26
N ASP A 80 0.79 -15.89 -9.62
CA ASP A 80 0.65 -15.97 -8.17
C ASP A 80 1.98 -16.37 -7.51
N ILE A 81 2.70 -17.35 -8.10
CA ILE A 81 4.04 -17.73 -7.64
C ILE A 81 5.02 -16.56 -7.79
N ILE A 82 5.02 -15.87 -8.93
CA ILE A 82 5.89 -14.72 -9.15
C ILE A 82 5.56 -13.58 -8.19
N ALA A 83 4.27 -13.29 -7.98
CA ALA A 83 3.79 -12.27 -7.06
C ALA A 83 4.21 -12.60 -5.62
N PHE A 84 4.08 -13.86 -5.21
CA PHE A 84 4.54 -14.32 -3.90
C PHE A 84 6.03 -14.04 -3.68
N PHE A 85 6.90 -14.46 -4.59
CA PHE A 85 8.35 -14.21 -4.44
C PHE A 85 8.69 -12.71 -4.46
N LYS A 86 7.98 -11.92 -5.27
CA LYS A 86 8.17 -10.46 -5.29
C LYS A 86 7.74 -9.80 -3.99
N LEU A 87 6.57 -10.16 -3.46
CA LEU A 87 6.07 -9.69 -2.17
C LEU A 87 7.00 -10.13 -1.04
N TRP A 88 7.43 -11.38 -1.02
CA TRP A 88 8.35 -11.91 -0.02
C TRP A 88 9.67 -11.14 0.00
N LYS A 89 10.29 -10.93 -1.17
CA LYS A 89 11.52 -10.12 -1.28
C LYS A 89 11.27 -8.67 -0.85
N PHE A 90 10.12 -8.10 -1.22
CA PHE A 90 9.74 -6.74 -0.85
C PHE A 90 9.60 -6.59 0.67
N PHE A 91 8.87 -7.48 1.34
CA PHE A 91 8.67 -7.45 2.79
C PHE A 91 9.95 -7.73 3.56
N ARG A 92 10.80 -8.65 3.09
CA ARG A 92 12.10 -8.94 3.71
C ARG A 92 13.01 -7.71 3.75
N ASN A 93 12.96 -6.88 2.71
CA ASN A 93 13.75 -5.64 2.64
C ASN A 93 13.09 -4.48 3.39
N LEU A 94 11.77 -4.35 3.27
CA LEU A 94 11.01 -3.26 3.87
C LEU A 94 10.85 -3.41 5.39
N LYS A 95 10.70 -4.65 5.87
CA LYS A 95 10.37 -5.01 7.26
C LYS A 95 9.18 -4.21 7.82
N PRO A 96 8.00 -4.26 7.17
CA PRO A 96 6.82 -3.58 7.68
C PRO A 96 6.39 -4.19 9.02
N GLN A 97 5.86 -3.36 9.91
CA GLN A 97 5.30 -3.80 11.19
C GLN A 97 3.95 -4.50 11.02
N LEU A 98 3.22 -4.14 9.96
CA LEU A 98 1.92 -4.71 9.60
C LEU A 98 1.77 -4.74 8.07
N VAL A 99 1.17 -5.81 7.55
CA VAL A 99 0.77 -6.00 6.14
C VAL A 99 -0.73 -6.23 6.06
#